data_AF-A0A535Z3J8-F1
#
_entry.id   AF-A0A535Z3J8-F1
#
_cell.length_a   1.000
_cell.length_b   1.000
_cell.length_c   1.000
_cell.angle_alpha   90.00
_cell.angle_beta   90.00
_cell.angle_gamma   90.00
#
_symmetry.space_group_name_H-M   'P 1'
#
loop_
_entity.id
_entity.type
_entity.pdbx_description
1 polymer ?
#
loop_
_entity_poly.entity_id
_entity_poly.type
_entity_poly.pdbx_seq_one_letter_code
_entity_poly.pdbx_strand_id
1 'polypeptide(L)' 'VGYFVSGRMHVRMDDGSEEEFGAGDVHIIPPGHDAWVVGDEPVVAVDWTGFSDYAKR' A
#
# COMPACT_ATOMS: atom_id res chain seq x y z
N VAL A 1 2.76 -9.19 -2.59
CA VAL A 1 3.15 -8.55 -3.88
C VAL A 1 1.90 -7.95 -4.45
N GLY A 2 1.93 -6.67 -4.79
CA GLY A 2 0.79 -6.00 -5.40
C GLY A 2 1.20 -4.96 -6.43
N TYR A 3 0.21 -4.48 -7.16
CA TYR A 3 0.36 -3.47 -8.21
C TYR A 3 -0.73 -2.41 -8.06
N PHE A 4 -0.32 -1.14 -8.07
CA PHE A 4 -1.24 0.00 -8.00
C PHE A 4 -1.74 0.35 -9.41
N VAL A 5 -3.06 0.28 -9.59
CA VAL A 5 -3.76 0.56 -10.84
C VAL A 5 -4.08 2.05 -10.98
N SER A 6 -4.46 2.71 -9.88
CA SER A 6 -4.84 4.13 -9.85
C SER A 6 -4.55 4.76 -8.49
N GLY A 7 -4.59 6.09 -8.44
CA GLY A 7 -4.40 6.87 -7.22
C GLY A 7 -2.96 6.84 -6.68
N ARG A 8 -2.83 7.33 -5.44
CA ARG A 8 -1.56 7.38 -4.70
C ARG A 8 -1.81 6.95 -3.25
N MET A 9 -1.02 5.99 -2.78
CA MET A 9 -1.07 5.46 -1.42
C MET A 9 0.21 5.89 -0.69
N HIS A 10 0.06 6.46 0.49
CA HIS A 10 1.17 6.61 1.44
C HIS A 10 1.11 5.46 2.44
N VAL A 11 2.25 4.85 2.71
CA VAL A 11 2.41 3.74 3.66
C VAL A 11 3.45 4.11 4.69
N ARG A 12 3.10 3.94 5.96
CA ARG A 12 4.01 4.13 7.09
C ARG A 12 4.14 2.83 7.87
N MET A 13 5.36 2.32 7.93
CA MET A 13 5.70 1.10 8.66
C MET A 13 5.80 1.39 10.17
N ASP A 14 5.65 0.35 11.00
CA ASP A 14 5.78 0.46 12.47
C ASP A 14 7.17 0.94 12.94
N ASP A 15 8.21 0.72 12.14
CA ASP A 15 9.57 1.22 12.41
C ASP A 15 9.75 2.72 12.10
N GLY A 16 8.71 3.35 11.55
CA GLY A 16 8.66 4.76 11.18
C GLY A 16 9.16 5.05 9.77
N SER A 17 9.58 4.06 8.98
CA SER A 17 9.86 4.25 7.55
C SER A 17 8.57 4.54 6.78
N GLU A 18 8.67 5.38 5.76
CA GLU A 18 7.56 5.88 4.96
C GLU A 18 7.87 5.76 3.48
N GLU A 19 6.88 5.35 2.69
CA GLU A 19 6.97 5.24 1.24
C GLU A 19 5.64 5.63 0.58
N GLU A 20 5.71 6.16 -0.64
CA GLU A 20 4.53 6.42 -1.47
C GLU A 20 4.56 5.60 -2.73
N PHE A 21 3.40 5.05 -3.10
CA PHE A 21 3.20 4.29 -4.32
C PHE A 21 2.10 4.94 -5.14
N GLY A 22 2.33 5.06 -6.45
CA GLY A 22 1.38 5.55 -7.43
C GLY A 22 1.01 4.51 -8.47
N ALA A 23 0.09 4.88 -9.36
CA ALA A 23 -0.28 4.05 -10.50
C ALA A 23 0.95 3.59 -11.30
N GLY A 24 1.07 2.28 -11.51
CA GLY A 24 2.23 1.67 -12.18
C GLY A 24 3.24 1.01 -11.25
N ASP A 25 3.21 1.33 -9.95
CA ASP A 25 4.19 0.80 -9.01
C ASP A 25 3.85 -0.63 -8.57
N VAL A 26 4.89 -1.47 -8.49
CA VAL A 26 4.83 -2.81 -7.89
C VAL A 26 5.39 -2.73 -6.48
N HIS A 27 4.69 -3.33 -5.51
CA HIS A 27 5.08 -3.25 -4.11
C HIS A 27 5.10 -4.62 -3.42
N ILE A 28 5.92 -4.69 -2.37
CA ILE A 28 5.85 -5.70 -1.32
C ILE A 28 5.82 -4.91 -0.02
N ILE A 29 4.64 -4.83 0.59
CA ILE A 29 4.46 -4.15 1.87
C ILE A 29 4.19 -5.25 2.92
N PRO A 30 5.15 -5.50 3.84
CA PRO A 30 4.94 -6.44 4.93
C PRO A 30 3.78 -6.03 5.84
N PRO A 31 3.16 -6.97 6.59
CA PRO A 31 2.29 -6.63 7.72
C PRO A 31 2.99 -5.68 8.71
N GLY A 32 2.20 -4.89 9.44
CA GLY A 32 2.69 -3.85 10.35
C GLY A 32 2.90 -2.52 9.65
N HIS A 33 1.78 -1.86 9.30
CA HIS A 33 1.77 -0.54 8.69
C HIS A 33 0.40 0.13 8.81
N ASP A 34 0.41 1.46 8.76
CA ASP A 34 -0.75 2.26 8.41
C ASP A 34 -0.64 2.68 6.93
N ALA A 35 -1.77 2.79 6.24
CA ALA A 35 -1.81 3.22 4.84
C ALA A 35 -3.02 4.12 4.59
N TRP A 36 -2.82 5.19 3.81
CA TRP A 36 -3.88 6.12 3.44
C TRP A 36 -3.72 6.68 2.03
N VAL A 37 -4.86 7.02 1.42
CA VAL A 37 -4.91 7.68 0.11
C VAL A 37 -4.35 9.10 0.23
N VAL A 38 -3.49 9.47 -0.71
CA VAL A 38 -2.98 10.84 -0.88
C VAL A 38 -3.80 11.52 -1.98
N GLY A 39 -4.45 12.64 -1.63
CA GLY A 39 -5.34 13.37 -2.53
C GLY A 39 -6.72 12.73 -2.63
N ASP A 40 -7.42 13.01 -3.74
CA ASP A 40 -8.83 12.65 -3.91
C ASP A 40 -9.07 11.48 -4.88
N GLU A 41 -8.03 11.02 -5.59
CA GLU A 41 -8.15 9.90 -6.53
C GLU A 41 -8.14 8.57 -5.79
N PRO A 42 -9.17 7.70 -5.95
CA PRO A 42 -9.20 6.41 -5.28
C PRO A 42 -8.00 5.54 -5.65
N VAL A 43 -7.40 4.94 -4.62
CA VAL A 43 -6.42 3.88 -4.81
C VAL A 43 -7.12 2.57 -5.16
N VAL A 44 -6.75 2.01 -6.31
CA VAL A 44 -7.12 0.64 -6.71
C VAL A 44 -5.83 -0.16 -6.84
N ALA A 45 -5.77 -1.32 -6.19
CA ALA A 45 -4.60 -2.20 -6.24
C ALA A 45 -5.01 -3.65 -6.43
N VAL A 46 -4.15 -4.41 -7.11
CA VAL A 46 -4.24 -5.87 -7.22
C VAL A 46 -3.20 -6.48 -6.29
N ASP A 47 -3.64 -7.27 -5.31
CA ASP A 47 -2.74 -8.03 -4.43
C ASP A 47 -2.81 -9.53 -4.78
N TRP A 48 -1.67 -10.12 -5.10
CA TRP A 48 -1.57 -11.54 -5.48
C TRP A 48 -1.30 -12.48 -4.30
N THR A 49 -0.85 -11.94 -3.17
CA THR A 49 -0.57 -12.69 -1.93
C THR A 49 -1.80 -12.85 -1.04
N GLY A 50 -2.83 -12.04 -1.27
CA GLY A 50 -4.08 -12.05 -0.53
C GLY A 50 -3.98 -11.24 0.77
N PHE A 51 -5.11 -10.66 1.19
CA PHE A 51 -5.19 -9.75 2.34
C PHE A 51 -5.24 -10.44 3.72
N SER A 52 -4.96 -11.75 3.77
CA SER A 52 -5.14 -12.57 4.97
C SER A 52 -4.39 -12.03 6.19
N ASP A 53 -3.22 -11.42 5.98
CA ASP A 53 -2.37 -10.81 7.01
C ASP A 53 -2.16 -9.31 6.82
N TYR A 54 -2.95 -8.67 5.96
CA TYR A 54 -2.80 -7.25 5.65
C TYR A 54 -2.97 -6.38 6.89
N ALA A 55 -2.06 -5.43 7.08
CA ALA A 55 -2.01 -4.47 8.18
C ALA A 55 -2.13 -5.11 9.58
N LYS A 56 -1.89 -6.43 9.72
CA LYS A 56 -1.82 -7.06 11.03
C LYS A 56 -0.60 -6.54 11.77
N ARG A 57 -0.80 -6.30 13.06
CA ARG A 57 0.22 -5.87 14.01
C ARG A 57 0.92 -7.07 14.65
#